data_AF-A0A2G6J5Y3-F1
#
_entry.id   AF-A0A2G6J5Y3-F1
#
_cell.length_a   1.000
_cell.length_b   1.000
_cell.length_c   1.000
_cell.angle_alpha   90.00
_cell.angle_beta   90.00
_cell.angle_gamma   90.00
#
_symmetry.space_group_name_H-M   'P 1'
#
loop_
_entity.id
_entity.type
_entity.pdbx_description
1 polymer ?
#
loop_
_entity_poly.entity_id
_entity_poly.type
_entity_poly.pdbx_seq_one_letter_code
_entity_poly.pdbx_strand_id
1 'polypeptide(L)'
;MSAAKETASTPSTAKQRQTRSAAEVRAAAMAHAALEGSTTSMMMCDDNRIITYVNPANQEMLAKYTGQLQRYLDDPTFDPRNLVGRCIDDFHRRPAHQEGVLNRTARGHHANVSLGDMHLLLKLSTLRDAEGAHLGWAVEWVDQSARTEFSKEVERVTNELQAGDTEARCDLERADADYRDTMERINQIIDVLMRPLNEIAQFVSAVAQGARPGPVLEGMGGDFGKLRHNFDSLAASMDEVAGTARRIADGDLSVTVQERSPDDELMGALSAMVNDLNGFMGNVREAVGEMGVGADQMQSATQRVADNVQSSAGSLQEISSTMVELSAQTRHNADNARQALQLATAAREDADTGDGRMASMLEAMREINDSSQRISNIIKVIDEIAFQTNLLALNAAVEAARAGAHGKGFAVVAEEVRNLAARSAKAAKETSAMISDSMKKVEQGTSIARNTAQVFHEILAGITKVADLSGEIAAASGEQASGFDQMSQGLHKLDDVVQQNAAAAQQMAASATELRAQGRRVAELGDRYTLREVQTIPAGMDMTGMPPELMAAFQAFLAQQRGGGVEVAQPALVSDPFAAGGYVNHSGPGAPSATGRFARPGGLPSDVISLDDADFGRY
;
A
#
# COMPACT_ATOMS: atom_id res chain seq x y z
N MET A 1 -83.13 108.79 105.37
CA MET A 1 -81.89 108.77 104.55
C MET A 1 -81.70 107.31 104.15
N SER A 2 -82.06 106.84 102.94
CA SER A 2 -81.52 107.16 101.60
C SER A 2 -80.07 106.64 101.43
N ALA A 3 -79.67 105.75 100.50
CA ALA A 3 -80.32 104.84 99.50
C ALA A 3 -79.29 103.70 99.18
N ALA A 4 -79.45 102.64 98.34
CA ALA A 4 -80.42 102.13 97.33
C ALA A 4 -80.67 100.59 97.59
N LYS A 5 -81.17 99.62 96.78
CA LYS A 5 -81.40 99.33 95.32
C LYS A 5 -80.12 99.12 94.46
N GLU A 6 -79.98 98.15 93.53
CA GLU A 6 -80.78 97.00 93.00
C GLU A 6 -79.79 95.85 92.59
N THR A 7 -79.98 94.56 92.94
CA THR A 7 -80.53 93.40 92.15
C THR A 7 -79.98 93.18 90.72
N ALA A 8 -79.71 91.96 90.20
CA ALA A 8 -80.19 90.61 90.58
C ALA A 8 -79.29 89.39 90.14
N SER A 9 -79.50 88.26 90.84
CA SER A 9 -79.42 86.84 90.40
C SER A 9 -78.18 86.23 89.69
N THR A 10 -77.42 85.42 90.45
CA THR A 10 -76.54 84.34 89.96
C THR A 10 -77.25 82.97 89.98
N PRO A 11 -77.14 82.11 88.94
CA PRO A 11 -77.78 80.79 88.94
C PRO A 11 -76.87 79.59 89.27
N SER A 12 -77.10 78.98 90.44
CA SER A 12 -76.94 77.55 90.78
C SER A 12 -75.63 76.79 90.46
N THR A 13 -74.89 76.47 91.52
CA THR A 13 -73.75 75.51 91.55
C THR A 13 -74.13 74.04 91.30
N ALA A 14 -75.42 73.68 91.22
CA ALA A 14 -75.83 72.29 91.01
C ALA A 14 -75.45 71.74 89.62
N LYS A 15 -75.52 72.59 88.58
CA LYS A 15 -75.37 72.17 87.18
C LYS A 15 -73.93 71.81 86.78
N GLN A 16 -72.95 72.19 87.61
CA GLN A 16 -71.52 72.01 87.33
C GLN A 16 -70.93 70.71 87.90
N ARG A 17 -71.67 70.02 88.79
CA ARG A 17 -71.22 68.74 89.39
C ARG A 17 -71.72 67.51 88.60
N GLN A 18 -72.85 67.60 87.92
CA GLN A 18 -73.35 66.55 87.00
C GLN A 18 -72.57 66.48 85.68
N THR A 19 -72.10 67.61 85.14
CA THR A 19 -71.38 67.63 83.86
C THR A 19 -69.99 67.03 83.93
N ARG A 20 -69.34 67.06 85.10
CA ARG A 20 -67.99 66.52 85.28
C ARG A 20 -67.95 64.99 85.24
N SER A 21 -68.83 64.31 85.98
CA SER A 21 -68.92 62.84 85.93
C SER A 21 -69.33 62.31 84.56
N ALA A 22 -70.16 63.04 83.82
CA ALA A 22 -70.52 62.68 82.45
C ALA A 22 -69.34 62.76 81.47
N ALA A 23 -68.38 63.68 81.69
CA ALA A 23 -67.17 63.78 80.89
C ALA A 23 -66.17 62.64 81.22
N GLU A 24 -66.00 62.34 82.51
CA GLU A 24 -65.12 61.28 83.00
C GLU A 24 -65.59 59.89 82.51
N VAL A 25 -66.91 59.60 82.60
CA VAL A 25 -67.52 58.37 82.04
C VAL A 25 -67.36 58.30 80.52
N ARG A 26 -67.49 59.42 79.79
CA ARG A 26 -67.30 59.44 78.33
C ARG A 26 -65.85 59.21 77.92
N ALA A 27 -64.89 59.70 78.69
CA ALA A 27 -63.47 59.44 78.45
C ALA A 27 -63.12 57.95 78.66
N ALA A 28 -63.61 57.34 79.74
CA ALA A 28 -63.44 55.90 80.00
C ALA A 28 -64.07 55.04 78.90
N ALA A 29 -65.30 55.36 78.47
CA ALA A 29 -65.98 54.67 77.37
C ALA A 29 -65.23 54.82 76.03
N MET A 30 -64.62 55.99 75.77
CA MET A 30 -63.82 56.21 74.56
C MET A 30 -62.48 55.46 74.59
N ALA A 31 -61.83 55.37 75.75
CA ALA A 31 -60.61 54.58 75.92
C ALA A 31 -60.89 53.07 75.74
N HIS A 32 -61.97 52.56 76.34
CA HIS A 32 -62.42 51.18 76.10
C HIS A 32 -62.76 50.93 74.63
N ALA A 33 -63.49 51.83 73.96
CA ALA A 33 -63.81 51.68 72.54
C ALA A 33 -62.57 51.72 71.62
N ALA A 34 -61.53 52.46 72.00
CA ALA A 34 -60.26 52.49 71.27
C ALA A 34 -59.44 51.20 71.43
N LEU A 35 -59.48 50.56 72.61
CA LEU A 35 -58.89 49.24 72.83
C LEU A 35 -59.70 48.13 72.13
N GLU A 36 -61.03 48.24 72.16
CA GLU A 36 -61.97 47.28 71.56
C GLU A 36 -61.87 47.27 70.03
N GLY A 37 -61.76 48.45 69.41
CA GLY A 37 -61.53 48.61 67.98
C GLY A 37 -60.08 48.50 67.54
N SER A 38 -59.15 48.16 68.44
CA SER A 38 -57.73 48.01 68.11
C SER A 38 -57.48 46.68 67.39
N THR A 39 -56.84 46.73 66.22
CA THR A 39 -56.36 45.54 65.50
C THR A 39 -55.10 44.94 66.12
N THR A 40 -54.42 45.66 67.02
CA THR A 40 -53.37 45.07 67.86
C THR A 40 -54.02 44.14 68.87
N SER A 41 -53.59 42.89 68.91
CA SER A 41 -54.00 41.93 69.94
C SER A 41 -53.52 42.37 71.32
N MET A 42 -54.43 42.72 72.22
CA MET A 42 -54.15 43.26 73.56
C MET A 42 -54.92 42.53 74.68
N MET A 43 -54.22 42.27 75.79
CA MET A 43 -54.77 41.71 77.04
C MET A 43 -54.25 42.53 78.23
N MET A 44 -55.09 42.71 79.26
CA MET A 44 -54.76 43.48 80.47
C MET A 44 -55.18 42.71 81.73
N CYS A 45 -54.41 42.88 82.80
CA CYS A 45 -54.65 42.27 84.11
C CYS A 45 -54.42 43.28 85.24
N ASP A 46 -55.04 43.04 86.40
CA ASP A 46 -54.89 43.87 87.61
C ASP A 46 -53.63 43.51 88.42
N ASP A 47 -53.42 44.21 89.55
CA ASP A 47 -52.35 43.95 90.51
C ASP A 47 -52.37 42.50 91.06
N ASN A 48 -53.54 41.86 91.12
CA ASN A 48 -53.72 40.45 91.51
C ASN A 48 -53.43 39.47 90.37
N ARG A 49 -53.00 39.96 89.20
CA ARG A 49 -52.75 39.19 87.97
C ARG A 49 -54.00 38.53 87.38
N ILE A 50 -55.18 38.98 87.76
CA ILE A 50 -56.46 38.57 87.16
C ILE A 50 -56.67 39.35 85.87
N ILE A 51 -56.97 38.66 84.77
CA ILE A 51 -57.27 39.29 83.48
C ILE A 51 -58.54 40.12 83.63
N THR A 52 -58.42 41.43 83.46
CA THR A 52 -59.53 42.39 83.55
C THR A 52 -60.10 42.74 82.18
N TYR A 53 -59.31 42.60 81.12
CA TYR A 53 -59.73 42.95 79.76
C TYR A 53 -58.95 42.16 78.70
N VAL A 54 -59.62 41.80 77.61
CA VAL A 54 -59.05 41.16 76.42
C VAL A 54 -59.81 41.68 75.20
N ASN A 55 -59.12 42.28 74.22
CA ASN A 55 -59.80 42.81 73.03
C ASN A 55 -60.10 41.72 71.98
N PRO A 56 -61.03 41.96 71.04
CA PRO A 56 -61.40 40.99 70.02
C PRO A 56 -60.21 40.46 69.20
N ALA A 57 -59.24 41.32 68.86
CA ALA A 57 -58.04 40.92 68.11
C ALA A 57 -57.16 39.92 68.88
N ASN A 58 -57.10 39.98 70.21
CA ASN A 58 -56.41 38.96 71.02
C ASN A 58 -57.19 37.65 71.07
N GLN A 59 -58.51 37.71 71.23
CA GLN A 59 -59.35 36.51 71.22
C GLN A 59 -59.28 35.80 69.87
N GLU A 60 -59.31 36.53 68.75
CA GLU A 60 -59.19 35.98 67.40
C GLU A 60 -57.79 35.40 67.12
N MET A 61 -56.72 36.10 67.51
CA MET A 61 -55.35 35.58 67.36
C MET A 61 -55.15 34.29 68.18
N LEU A 62 -55.54 34.28 69.46
CA LEU A 62 -55.44 33.07 70.29
C LEU A 62 -56.41 31.97 69.80
N ALA A 63 -57.54 32.31 69.18
CA ALA A 63 -58.47 31.34 68.60
C ALA A 63 -57.82 30.48 67.52
N LYS A 64 -56.98 31.06 66.64
CA LYS A 64 -56.19 30.31 65.64
C LYS A 64 -55.37 29.17 66.27
N TYR A 65 -54.83 29.41 67.46
CA TYR A 65 -53.92 28.51 68.16
C TYR A 65 -54.57 27.71 69.29
N THR A 66 -55.90 27.76 69.45
CA THR A 66 -56.63 27.09 70.55
C THR A 66 -56.20 25.65 70.77
N GLY A 67 -56.13 24.84 69.70
CA GLY A 67 -55.73 23.43 69.78
C GLY A 67 -54.25 23.18 70.09
N GLN A 68 -53.37 24.18 69.94
CA GLN A 68 -51.98 24.11 70.41
C GLN A 68 -51.88 24.57 71.87
N LEU A 69 -52.60 25.64 72.23
CA LEU A 69 -52.66 26.19 73.59
C LEU A 69 -53.25 25.18 74.58
N GLN A 70 -54.39 24.54 74.24
CA GLN A 70 -55.00 23.47 75.04
C GLN A 70 -54.01 22.35 75.39
N ARG A 71 -53.19 21.91 74.42
CA ARG A 71 -52.15 20.87 74.63
C ARG A 71 -50.96 21.36 75.46
N TYR A 72 -50.61 22.65 75.37
CA TYR A 72 -49.47 23.22 76.10
C TYR A 72 -49.79 23.46 77.58
N LEU A 73 -51.05 23.84 77.85
CA LEU A 73 -51.61 24.13 79.17
C LEU A 73 -52.14 22.89 79.90
N ASP A 74 -52.33 21.76 79.20
CA ASP A 74 -53.03 20.57 79.68
C ASP A 74 -54.49 20.86 80.13
N ASP A 75 -55.09 21.89 79.53
CA ASP A 75 -56.46 22.36 79.75
C ASP A 75 -57.28 22.18 78.45
N PRO A 76 -57.93 21.02 78.23
CA PRO A 76 -58.78 20.80 77.07
C PRO A 76 -60.08 21.62 77.09
N THR A 77 -60.34 22.37 78.17
CA THR A 77 -61.47 23.30 78.30
C THR A 77 -61.09 24.76 78.07
N PHE A 78 -59.82 25.04 77.77
CA PHE A 78 -59.34 26.38 77.44
C PHE A 78 -60.06 26.93 76.19
N ASP A 79 -60.77 28.04 76.39
CA ASP A 79 -61.40 28.85 75.33
C ASP A 79 -60.85 30.28 75.43
N PRO A 80 -60.19 30.83 74.40
CA PRO A 80 -59.61 32.16 74.44
C PRO A 80 -60.62 33.31 74.51
N ARG A 81 -61.94 33.02 74.43
CA ARG A 81 -63.02 33.99 74.67
C ARG A 81 -63.40 34.09 76.16
N ASN A 82 -63.00 33.13 76.99
CA ASN A 82 -63.32 33.06 78.41
C ASN A 82 -62.07 33.27 79.30
N LEU A 83 -61.30 34.32 78.98
CA LEU A 83 -60.05 34.65 79.67
C LEU A 83 -60.24 35.69 80.78
N VAL A 84 -61.19 36.62 80.63
CA VAL A 84 -61.48 37.66 81.64
C VAL A 84 -61.96 36.99 82.93
N GLY A 85 -61.34 37.34 84.06
CA GLY A 85 -61.57 36.72 85.36
C GLY A 85 -60.67 35.51 85.69
N ARG A 86 -59.89 34.97 84.72
CA ARG A 86 -58.83 33.99 85.01
C ARG A 86 -57.55 34.70 85.48
N CYS A 87 -56.72 34.01 86.26
CA CYS A 87 -55.37 34.50 86.56
C CYS A 87 -54.42 34.20 85.39
N ILE A 88 -53.52 35.12 85.05
CA ILE A 88 -52.48 34.81 84.03
C ILE A 88 -51.50 33.74 84.52
N ASP A 89 -51.42 33.48 85.83
CA ASP A 89 -50.57 32.43 86.41
C ASP A 89 -50.97 31.04 85.91
N ASP A 90 -52.26 30.80 85.59
CA ASP A 90 -52.77 29.59 84.93
C ASP A 90 -51.98 29.24 83.65
N PHE A 91 -51.50 30.26 82.93
CA PHE A 91 -50.90 30.11 81.61
C PHE A 91 -49.37 30.05 81.62
N HIS A 92 -48.75 30.16 82.80
CA HIS A 92 -47.30 30.19 82.97
C HIS A 92 -46.80 28.99 83.78
N ARG A 93 -46.01 28.11 83.15
CA ARG A 93 -45.40 26.92 83.79
C ARG A 93 -44.58 27.20 85.07
N ARG A 94 -44.23 28.47 85.33
CA ARG A 94 -43.53 28.94 86.54
C ARG A 94 -44.06 30.33 86.95
N PRO A 95 -45.21 30.44 87.64
CA PRO A 95 -45.84 31.73 87.94
C PRO A 95 -44.94 32.73 88.67
N ALA A 96 -44.18 32.27 89.66
CA ALA A 96 -43.21 33.09 90.40
C ALA A 96 -42.07 33.67 89.52
N HIS A 97 -41.80 33.10 88.34
CA HIS A 97 -40.90 33.73 87.36
C HIS A 97 -41.58 34.92 86.68
N GLN A 98 -42.85 34.76 86.27
CA GLN A 98 -43.63 35.79 85.60
C GLN A 98 -43.92 36.98 86.53
N GLU A 99 -44.30 36.72 87.79
CA GLU A 99 -44.37 37.74 88.85
C GLU A 99 -43.04 38.50 88.99
N GLY A 100 -41.92 37.80 88.88
CA GLY A 100 -40.58 38.40 88.84
C GLY A 100 -40.28 39.22 87.57
N VAL A 101 -40.96 38.99 86.44
CA VAL A 101 -40.86 39.83 85.23
C VAL A 101 -41.74 41.07 85.39
N LEU A 102 -43.01 40.87 85.79
CA LEU A 102 -44.04 41.90 86.01
C LEU A 102 -43.59 42.98 87.01
N ASN A 103 -42.93 42.59 88.10
CA ASN A 103 -42.37 43.52 89.09
C ASN A 103 -41.14 44.31 88.62
N ARG A 104 -40.58 44.01 87.43
CA ARG A 104 -39.42 44.70 86.85
C ARG A 104 -39.74 45.50 85.57
N THR A 105 -40.97 45.46 85.07
CA THR A 105 -41.36 45.99 83.75
C THR A 105 -41.44 47.52 83.61
N ALA A 106 -40.87 48.30 84.53
CA ALA A 106 -41.05 49.76 84.62
C ALA A 106 -40.53 50.60 83.42
N ARG A 107 -40.00 49.97 82.37
CA ARG A 107 -39.61 50.58 81.08
C ARG A 107 -40.13 49.81 79.86
N GLY A 108 -41.10 48.92 80.06
CA GLY A 108 -41.55 47.94 79.07
C GLY A 108 -40.60 46.73 78.96
N HIS A 109 -41.12 45.61 78.45
CA HIS A 109 -40.37 44.38 78.20
C HIS A 109 -40.87 43.70 76.92
N HIS A 110 -39.97 43.00 76.22
CA HIS A 110 -40.29 42.27 74.99
C HIS A 110 -39.83 40.82 75.15
N ALA A 111 -40.66 39.86 74.76
CA ALA A 111 -40.36 38.43 74.86
C ALA A 111 -40.93 37.67 73.66
N ASN A 112 -40.12 36.78 73.07
CA ASN A 112 -40.61 35.86 72.04
C ASN A 112 -41.15 34.60 72.71
N VAL A 113 -42.39 34.22 72.37
CA VAL A 113 -42.98 32.92 72.66
C VAL A 113 -42.93 32.09 71.39
N SER A 114 -42.64 30.80 71.51
CA SER A 114 -42.65 29.86 70.39
C SER A 114 -43.14 28.50 70.88
N LEU A 115 -44.21 28.01 70.28
CA LEU A 115 -44.93 26.81 70.67
C LEU A 115 -45.44 26.11 69.41
N GLY A 116 -44.82 25.01 69.01
CA GLY A 116 -45.12 24.40 67.71
C GLY A 116 -44.91 25.42 66.59
N ASP A 117 -45.97 25.70 65.85
CA ASP A 117 -45.97 26.65 64.72
C ASP A 117 -46.27 28.10 65.19
N MET A 118 -46.79 28.26 66.41
CA MET A 118 -47.18 29.55 67.00
C MET A 118 -45.94 30.34 67.45
N HIS A 119 -45.51 31.33 66.66
CA HIS A 119 -44.38 32.22 66.97
C HIS A 119 -44.88 33.65 67.22
N LEU A 120 -44.90 34.10 68.49
CA LEU A 120 -45.49 35.38 68.89
C LEU A 120 -44.48 36.27 69.63
N LEU A 121 -44.44 37.56 69.28
CA LEU A 121 -43.70 38.59 70.02
C LEU A 121 -44.64 39.28 71.02
N LEU A 122 -44.41 39.06 72.31
CA LEU A 122 -45.05 39.79 73.39
C LEU A 122 -44.37 41.14 73.62
N LYS A 123 -45.15 42.20 73.86
CA LYS A 123 -44.69 43.48 74.41
C LYS A 123 -45.49 43.81 75.66
N LEU A 124 -44.82 43.85 76.80
CA LEU A 124 -45.41 43.98 78.13
C LEU A 124 -45.19 45.39 78.67
N SER A 125 -46.26 46.05 79.11
CA SER A 125 -46.32 47.44 79.55
C SER A 125 -47.01 47.56 80.92
N THR A 126 -46.53 48.48 81.76
CA THR A 126 -47.11 48.75 83.09
C THR A 126 -48.23 49.78 83.00
N LEU A 127 -49.40 49.46 83.57
CA LEU A 127 -50.55 50.37 83.67
C LEU A 127 -50.47 51.20 84.96
N ARG A 128 -50.92 52.46 84.86
CA ARG A 128 -50.98 53.44 85.94
C ARG A 128 -52.19 54.36 85.81
N ASP A 129 -52.64 54.93 86.93
CA ASP A 129 -53.67 55.97 86.95
C ASP A 129 -53.08 57.37 86.67
N ALA A 130 -53.91 58.43 86.77
CA ALA A 130 -53.49 59.80 86.52
C ALA A 130 -52.58 60.37 87.62
N GLU A 131 -52.67 59.80 88.82
CA GLU A 131 -51.88 60.13 90.00
C GLU A 131 -50.53 59.36 90.05
N GLY A 132 -50.37 58.34 89.21
CA GLY A 132 -49.16 57.53 89.03
C GLY A 132 -49.12 56.22 89.82
N ALA A 133 -50.18 55.87 90.55
CA ALA A 133 -50.32 54.56 91.19
C ALA A 133 -50.43 53.44 90.15
N HIS A 134 -50.24 52.19 90.56
CA HIS A 134 -50.28 51.02 89.67
C HIS A 134 -51.72 50.53 89.44
N LEU A 135 -51.98 49.96 88.26
CA LEU A 135 -53.27 49.35 87.87
C LEU A 135 -53.06 47.98 87.20
N GLY A 136 -51.95 47.29 87.50
CA GLY A 136 -51.53 46.07 86.80
C GLY A 136 -50.84 46.31 85.45
N TRP A 137 -51.02 45.39 84.50
CA TRP A 137 -50.21 45.32 83.27
C TRP A 137 -51.03 45.07 82.01
N ALA A 138 -50.54 45.59 80.89
CA ALA A 138 -51.02 45.30 79.55
C ALA A 138 -49.96 44.52 78.75
N VAL A 139 -50.39 43.58 77.90
CA VAL A 139 -49.54 42.87 76.96
C VAL A 139 -50.12 42.98 75.54
N GLU A 140 -49.33 43.54 74.63
CA GLU A 140 -49.53 43.41 73.18
C GLU A 140 -48.94 42.08 72.71
N TRP A 141 -49.62 41.40 71.80
CA TRP A 141 -49.09 40.20 71.13
C TRP A 141 -49.03 40.48 69.62
N VAL A 142 -47.88 40.24 69.01
CA VAL A 142 -47.67 40.34 67.56
C VAL A 142 -47.38 38.95 67.01
N ASP A 143 -48.26 38.45 66.17
CA ASP A 143 -48.08 37.17 65.48
C ASP A 143 -46.98 37.30 64.40
N GLN A 144 -46.06 36.33 64.38
CA GLN A 144 -44.95 36.24 63.43
C GLN A 144 -44.83 34.84 62.82
N SER A 145 -45.79 33.96 63.08
CA SER A 145 -45.78 32.55 62.69
C SER A 145 -45.56 32.35 61.19
N ALA A 146 -46.38 33.01 60.37
CA ALA A 146 -46.29 33.01 58.91
C ALA A 146 -44.91 33.46 58.39
N ARG A 147 -44.34 34.52 58.98
CA ARG A 147 -43.01 35.03 58.62
C ARG A 147 -41.91 34.02 58.96
N THR A 148 -42.02 33.35 60.11
CA THR A 148 -41.04 32.35 60.54
C THR A 148 -41.12 31.07 59.71
N GLU A 149 -42.31 30.64 59.28
CA GLU A 149 -42.46 29.52 58.34
C GLU A 149 -41.93 29.86 56.95
N PHE A 150 -42.30 31.02 56.38
CA PHE A 150 -41.74 31.50 55.11
C PHE A 150 -40.21 31.56 55.12
N SER A 151 -39.60 32.06 56.20
CA SER A 151 -38.14 32.14 56.30
C SER A 151 -37.46 30.77 56.31
N LYS A 152 -38.03 29.76 57.00
CA LYS A 152 -37.51 28.38 57.01
C LYS A 152 -37.64 27.73 55.63
N GLU A 153 -38.73 28.02 54.92
CA GLU A 153 -39.03 27.41 53.63
C GLU A 153 -38.15 27.96 52.51
N VAL A 154 -37.87 29.27 52.51
CA VAL A 154 -36.88 29.87 51.59
C VAL A 154 -35.47 29.34 51.90
N GLU A 155 -35.11 29.16 53.17
CA GLU A 155 -33.83 28.56 53.58
C GLU A 155 -33.72 27.09 53.11
N ARG A 156 -34.78 26.28 53.26
CA ARG A 156 -34.85 24.89 52.77
C ARG A 156 -34.55 24.81 51.27
N VAL A 157 -35.34 25.50 50.45
CA VAL A 157 -35.23 25.46 48.99
C VAL A 157 -33.88 26.02 48.52
N THR A 158 -33.35 27.05 49.19
CA THR A 158 -32.02 27.60 48.89
C THR A 158 -30.91 26.56 49.14
N ASN A 159 -31.00 25.79 50.24
CA ASN A 159 -30.02 24.76 50.57
C ASN A 159 -30.10 23.55 49.62
N GLU A 160 -31.31 23.15 49.21
CA GLU A 160 -31.53 22.07 48.23
C GLU A 160 -30.95 22.44 46.85
N LEU A 161 -31.24 23.66 46.36
CA LEU A 161 -30.65 24.19 45.12
C LEU A 161 -29.11 24.27 45.19
N GLN A 162 -28.54 24.61 46.35
CA GLN A 162 -27.08 24.61 46.54
C GLN A 162 -26.48 23.19 46.60
N ALA A 163 -27.26 22.19 47.01
CA ALA A 163 -26.87 20.78 46.96
C ALA A 163 -26.99 20.17 45.54
N GLY A 164 -27.56 20.91 44.58
CA GLY A 164 -27.75 20.47 43.19
C GLY A 164 -29.12 19.85 42.90
N ASP A 165 -30.07 19.91 43.84
CA ASP A 165 -31.46 19.53 43.59
C ASP A 165 -32.16 20.61 42.75
N THR A 166 -32.47 20.30 41.50
CA THR A 166 -33.15 21.20 40.56
C THR A 166 -34.67 21.06 40.55
N GLU A 167 -35.22 20.09 41.30
CA GLU A 167 -36.65 19.85 41.50
C GLU A 167 -37.18 20.56 42.76
N ALA A 168 -36.29 20.99 43.67
CA ALA A 168 -36.59 21.82 44.84
C ALA A 168 -37.51 23.02 44.53
N ARG A 169 -38.67 23.11 45.20
CA ARG A 169 -39.65 24.21 45.11
C ARG A 169 -40.25 24.53 46.48
N CYS A 170 -40.70 25.77 46.67
CA CYS A 170 -41.44 26.20 47.85
C CYS A 170 -42.85 25.57 47.88
N ASP A 171 -43.25 25.06 49.05
CA ASP A 171 -44.57 24.48 49.33
C ASP A 171 -45.67 25.56 49.35
N LEU A 172 -46.47 25.58 48.29
CA LEU A 172 -47.61 26.49 48.15
C LEU A 172 -48.89 26.01 48.84
N GLU A 173 -48.94 24.80 49.40
CA GLU A 173 -50.08 24.36 50.22
C GLU A 173 -49.94 24.87 51.66
N ARG A 174 -48.71 24.93 52.17
CA ARG A 174 -48.38 25.49 53.50
C ARG A 174 -48.20 27.01 53.52
N ALA A 175 -48.11 27.66 52.37
CA ALA A 175 -47.90 29.09 52.28
C ALA A 175 -49.07 29.93 52.85
N ASP A 176 -48.79 30.69 53.91
CA ASP A 176 -49.69 31.74 54.41
C ASP A 176 -50.00 32.77 53.31
N ALA A 177 -51.20 33.36 53.37
CA ALA A 177 -51.72 34.27 52.36
C ALA A 177 -50.81 35.49 52.10
N ASP A 178 -50.14 36.03 53.12
CA ASP A 178 -49.25 37.20 52.98
C ASP A 178 -47.95 36.86 52.22
N TYR A 179 -47.56 35.57 52.17
CA TYR A 179 -46.29 35.11 51.60
C TYR A 179 -46.43 34.26 50.32
N ARG A 180 -47.64 33.77 50.02
CA ARG A 180 -47.92 32.86 48.89
C ARG A 180 -47.44 33.38 47.54
N ASP A 181 -47.73 34.63 47.19
CA ASP A 181 -47.26 35.27 45.95
C ASP A 181 -45.72 35.34 45.87
N THR A 182 -45.04 35.51 47.00
CA THR A 182 -43.56 35.52 47.04
C THR A 182 -42.99 34.12 46.85
N MET A 183 -43.56 33.09 47.47
CA MET A 183 -43.17 31.70 47.22
C MET A 183 -43.44 31.27 45.77
N GLU A 184 -44.57 31.69 45.19
CA GLU A 184 -44.89 31.40 43.79
C GLU A 184 -43.89 32.06 42.84
N ARG A 185 -43.49 33.32 43.09
CA ARG A 185 -42.42 33.99 42.34
C ARG A 185 -41.07 33.29 42.46
N ILE A 186 -40.73 32.76 43.63
CA ILE A 186 -39.49 31.96 43.80
C ILE A 186 -39.55 30.72 42.92
N ASN A 187 -40.66 29.98 42.93
CA ASN A 187 -40.85 28.81 42.05
C ASN A 187 -40.76 29.18 40.57
N GLN A 188 -41.40 30.27 40.15
CA GLN A 188 -41.31 30.79 38.77
C GLN A 188 -39.87 31.15 38.36
N ILE A 189 -39.06 31.74 39.26
CA ILE A 189 -37.65 32.04 39.00
C ILE A 189 -36.83 30.74 38.83
N ILE A 190 -37.08 29.74 39.68
CA ILE A 190 -36.39 28.44 39.58
C ILE A 190 -36.77 27.75 38.26
N ASP A 191 -38.05 27.73 37.88
CA ASP A 191 -38.52 27.11 36.62
C ASP A 191 -37.91 27.77 35.37
N VAL A 192 -37.75 29.10 35.38
CA VAL A 192 -37.12 29.87 34.30
C VAL A 192 -35.62 29.57 34.18
N LEU A 193 -34.94 29.26 35.29
CA LEU A 193 -33.51 28.92 35.30
C LEU A 193 -33.24 27.44 35.00
N MET A 194 -34.07 26.52 35.51
CA MET A 194 -33.83 25.09 35.42
C MET A 194 -34.25 24.46 34.10
N ARG A 195 -35.28 25.00 33.43
CA ARG A 195 -35.69 24.49 32.10
C ARG A 195 -34.54 24.56 31.09
N PRO A 196 -33.81 25.69 30.91
CA PRO A 196 -32.68 25.73 29.99
C PRO A 196 -31.54 24.75 30.32
N LEU A 197 -31.24 24.56 31.61
CA LEU A 197 -30.17 23.66 32.04
C LEU A 197 -30.52 22.19 31.73
N ASN A 198 -31.77 21.79 31.94
CA ASN A 198 -32.23 20.43 31.64
C ASN A 198 -32.27 20.15 30.14
N GLU A 199 -32.70 21.10 29.30
CA GLU A 199 -32.69 20.98 27.84
C GLU A 199 -31.26 20.89 27.28
N ILE A 200 -30.32 21.70 27.81
CA ILE A 200 -28.89 21.63 27.47
C ILE A 200 -28.28 20.28 27.88
N ALA A 201 -28.62 19.76 29.06
CA ALA A 201 -28.13 18.46 29.52
C ALA A 201 -28.61 17.31 28.61
N GLN A 202 -29.86 17.37 28.13
CA GLN A 202 -30.39 16.41 27.14
C GLN A 202 -29.67 16.52 25.79
N PHE A 203 -29.41 17.74 25.29
CA PHE A 203 -28.63 17.96 24.07
C PHE A 203 -27.23 17.33 24.16
N VAL A 204 -26.49 17.62 25.24
CA VAL A 204 -25.13 17.10 25.45
C VAL A 204 -25.13 15.58 25.58
N SER A 205 -26.12 15.00 26.26
CA SER A 205 -26.29 13.56 26.38
C SER A 205 -26.58 12.88 25.02
N ALA A 206 -27.36 13.52 24.14
CA ALA A 206 -27.60 13.01 22.78
C ALA A 206 -26.32 13.02 21.93
N VAL A 207 -25.56 14.13 21.95
CA VAL A 207 -24.26 14.22 21.25
C VAL A 207 -23.28 13.16 21.76
N ALA A 208 -23.17 12.98 23.08
CA ALA A 208 -22.29 11.98 23.70
C ALA A 208 -22.65 10.52 23.34
N GLN A 209 -23.91 10.26 22.97
CA GLN A 209 -24.40 8.96 22.48
C GLN A 209 -24.28 8.81 20.95
N GLY A 210 -23.76 9.81 20.23
CA GLY A 210 -23.73 9.83 18.77
C GLY A 210 -25.11 9.99 18.11
N ALA A 211 -26.13 10.35 18.87
CA ALA A 211 -27.46 10.63 18.34
C ALA A 211 -27.50 12.04 17.72
N ARG A 212 -28.22 12.19 16.60
CA ARG A 212 -28.46 13.51 16.01
C ARG A 212 -29.25 14.37 17.00
N PRO A 213 -28.78 15.57 17.39
CA PRO A 213 -29.50 16.42 18.34
C PRO A 213 -30.90 16.76 17.85
N GLY A 214 -31.86 16.81 18.79
CA GLY A 214 -33.22 17.24 18.50
C GLY A 214 -33.30 18.73 18.12
N PRO A 215 -34.40 19.17 17.48
CA PRO A 215 -34.55 20.55 17.04
C PRO A 215 -34.67 21.52 18.23
N VAL A 216 -33.64 22.36 18.36
CA VAL A 216 -33.62 23.71 18.94
C VAL A 216 -34.11 23.88 20.38
N LEU A 217 -33.24 24.53 21.16
CA LEU A 217 -33.48 25.08 22.49
C LEU A 217 -34.44 26.30 22.43
N GLU A 218 -35.70 26.10 22.02
CA GLU A 218 -36.64 27.19 21.71
C GLU A 218 -37.07 28.01 22.94
N GLY A 219 -37.32 29.31 22.74
CA GLY A 219 -37.69 30.24 23.80
C GLY A 219 -36.52 30.80 24.63
N MET A 220 -35.28 30.30 24.45
CA MET A 220 -34.11 30.83 25.16
C MET A 220 -33.71 32.24 24.70
N GLY A 221 -34.14 33.24 25.47
CA GLY A 221 -33.69 34.63 25.35
C GLY A 221 -32.44 34.94 26.18
N GLY A 222 -31.97 36.19 26.10
CA GLY A 222 -30.85 36.69 26.90
C GLY A 222 -29.56 35.88 26.71
N ASP A 223 -28.83 35.63 27.79
CA ASP A 223 -27.58 34.87 27.76
C ASP A 223 -27.76 33.38 27.42
N PHE A 224 -28.91 32.77 27.78
CA PHE A 224 -29.25 31.42 27.32
C PHE A 224 -29.40 31.36 25.79
N GLY A 225 -29.81 32.46 25.15
CA GLY A 225 -29.83 32.58 23.69
C GLY A 225 -28.43 32.48 23.03
N LYS A 226 -27.35 32.82 23.75
CA LYS A 226 -25.96 32.63 23.30
C LYS A 226 -25.54 31.16 23.39
N LEU A 227 -25.87 30.51 24.52
CA LEU A 227 -25.65 29.07 24.70
C LEU A 227 -26.33 28.28 23.58
N ARG A 228 -27.61 28.59 23.30
CA ARG A 228 -28.35 28.02 22.17
C ARG A 228 -27.60 28.15 20.84
N HIS A 229 -27.16 29.35 20.47
CA HIS A 229 -26.47 29.56 19.19
C HIS A 229 -25.19 28.70 19.06
N ASN A 230 -24.45 28.51 20.15
CA ASN A 230 -23.28 27.63 20.18
C ASN A 230 -23.66 26.15 19.99
N PHE A 231 -24.74 25.69 20.63
CA PHE A 231 -25.24 24.32 20.47
C PHE A 231 -25.85 24.07 19.08
N ASP A 232 -26.61 25.01 18.53
CA ASP A 232 -27.12 24.94 17.15
C ASP A 232 -25.97 24.83 16.13
N SER A 233 -24.89 25.59 16.34
CA SER A 233 -23.67 25.54 15.51
C SER A 233 -22.91 24.22 15.67
N LEU A 234 -22.87 23.65 16.88
CA LEU A 234 -22.31 22.31 17.13
C LEU A 234 -23.13 21.21 16.45
N ALA A 235 -24.46 21.30 16.48
CA ALA A 235 -25.33 20.34 15.78
C ALA A 235 -25.10 20.39 14.26
N ALA A 236 -25.01 21.59 13.66
CA ALA A 236 -24.69 21.76 12.24
C ALA A 236 -23.29 21.21 11.88
N SER A 237 -22.29 21.45 12.72
CA SER A 237 -20.93 20.91 12.60
C SER A 237 -20.90 19.37 12.59
N MET A 238 -21.69 18.73 13.45
CA MET A 238 -21.81 17.26 13.49
C MET A 238 -22.55 16.70 12.27
N ASP A 239 -23.62 17.35 11.81
CA ASP A 239 -24.34 16.97 10.60
C ASP A 239 -23.47 17.10 9.33
N GLU A 240 -22.62 18.13 9.25
CA GLU A 240 -21.65 18.35 8.18
C GLU A 240 -20.58 17.26 8.13
N VAL A 241 -19.96 16.95 9.28
CA VAL A 241 -18.97 15.87 9.39
C VAL A 241 -19.60 14.53 9.01
N ALA A 242 -20.78 14.22 9.54
CA ALA A 242 -21.49 12.99 9.21
C ALA A 242 -21.94 12.95 7.74
N GLY A 243 -22.32 14.09 7.14
CA GLY A 243 -22.63 14.21 5.72
C GLY A 243 -21.42 13.93 4.82
N THR A 244 -20.27 14.50 5.18
CA THR A 244 -19.00 14.32 4.47
C THR A 244 -18.50 12.88 4.58
N ALA A 245 -18.53 12.30 5.79
CA ALA A 245 -18.18 10.89 6.01
C ALA A 245 -19.07 9.91 5.21
N ARG A 246 -20.37 10.20 5.06
CA ARG A 246 -21.28 9.42 4.20
C ARG A 246 -20.87 9.48 2.73
N ARG A 247 -20.62 10.69 2.18
CA ARG A 247 -20.14 10.84 0.79
C ARG A 247 -18.88 10.01 0.51
N ILE A 248 -17.91 10.07 1.42
CA ILE A 248 -16.66 9.28 1.33
C ILE A 248 -16.96 7.77 1.35
N ALA A 249 -17.84 7.32 2.25
CA ALA A 249 -18.24 5.92 2.36
C ALA A 249 -19.08 5.40 1.16
N ASP A 250 -19.82 6.29 0.50
CA ASP A 250 -20.56 5.98 -0.74
C ASP A 250 -19.61 5.80 -1.93
N GLY A 251 -18.50 6.56 -1.97
CA GLY A 251 -17.44 6.50 -2.97
C GLY A 251 -16.99 7.87 -3.50
N ASP A 252 -17.61 8.96 -3.05
CA ASP A 252 -17.24 10.32 -3.45
C ASP A 252 -15.97 10.78 -2.72
N LEU A 253 -14.82 10.62 -3.38
CA LEU A 253 -13.52 11.18 -3.00
C LEU A 253 -13.25 12.52 -3.70
N SER A 254 -14.21 13.03 -4.49
CA SER A 254 -14.11 14.34 -5.14
C SER A 254 -14.30 15.49 -4.13
N VAL A 255 -14.86 15.19 -2.96
CA VAL A 255 -15.15 16.15 -1.89
C VAL A 255 -13.94 17.00 -1.50
N THR A 256 -14.16 18.29 -1.30
CA THR A 256 -13.22 19.19 -0.63
C THR A 256 -13.71 19.42 0.78
N VAL A 257 -12.97 18.92 1.77
CA VAL A 257 -13.21 19.19 3.19
C VAL A 257 -12.66 20.58 3.50
N GLN A 258 -13.42 21.41 4.22
CA GLN A 258 -12.99 22.75 4.63
C GLN A 258 -12.87 22.80 6.15
N GLU A 259 -11.75 23.30 6.66
CA GLU A 259 -11.54 23.56 8.08
C GLU A 259 -12.32 24.81 8.50
N ARG A 260 -13.04 24.75 9.62
CA ARG A 260 -13.88 25.85 10.11
C ARG A 260 -13.08 26.86 10.94
N SER A 261 -11.93 26.44 11.46
CA SER A 261 -10.94 27.27 12.16
C SER A 261 -9.54 26.67 11.98
N PRO A 262 -8.45 27.44 12.17
CA PRO A 262 -7.07 26.92 12.07
C PRO A 262 -6.77 25.75 13.01
N ASP A 263 -7.54 25.61 14.09
CA ASP A 263 -7.41 24.56 15.11
C ASP A 263 -8.47 23.43 14.95
N ASP A 264 -9.15 23.32 13.80
CA ASP A 264 -10.21 22.32 13.53
C ASP A 264 -9.62 20.94 13.18
N GLU A 265 -8.95 20.32 14.16
CA GLU A 265 -8.26 19.02 14.04
C GLU A 265 -9.14 17.93 13.39
N LEU A 266 -10.45 17.93 13.66
CA LEU A 266 -11.40 16.99 13.09
C LEU A 266 -11.56 17.16 11.56
N MET A 267 -11.71 18.39 11.07
CA MET A 267 -11.81 18.63 9.62
C MET A 267 -10.45 18.52 8.93
N GLY A 268 -9.35 18.90 9.60
CA GLY A 268 -7.99 18.69 9.09
C GLY A 268 -7.67 17.20 8.89
N ALA A 269 -7.97 16.36 9.89
CA ALA A 269 -7.81 14.91 9.79
C ALA A 269 -8.73 14.29 8.72
N LEU A 270 -9.98 14.74 8.62
CA LEU A 270 -10.92 14.30 7.58
C LEU A 270 -10.45 14.73 6.17
N SER A 271 -9.88 15.93 6.03
CA SER A 271 -9.28 16.45 4.80
C SER A 271 -8.09 15.59 4.37
N ALA A 272 -7.15 15.34 5.28
CA ALA A 272 -6.00 14.47 5.04
C ALA A 272 -6.43 13.07 4.59
N MET A 273 -7.39 12.44 5.29
CA MET A 273 -7.92 11.13 4.94
C MET A 273 -8.53 11.10 3.52
N VAL A 274 -9.27 12.13 3.10
CA VAL A 274 -9.79 12.22 1.73
C VAL A 274 -8.66 12.39 0.72
N ASN A 275 -7.68 13.23 1.00
CA ASN A 275 -6.56 13.50 0.09
C ASN A 275 -5.71 12.23 -0.12
N ASP A 276 -5.42 11.49 0.94
CA ASP A 276 -4.67 10.22 0.90
C ASP A 276 -5.45 9.14 0.15
N LEU A 277 -6.75 8.96 0.41
CA LEU A 277 -7.59 8.00 -0.32
C LEU A 277 -7.72 8.36 -1.81
N ASN A 278 -7.83 9.66 -2.13
CA ASN A 278 -7.90 10.16 -3.49
C ASN A 278 -6.60 9.89 -4.27
N GLY A 279 -5.45 10.20 -3.68
CA GLY A 279 -4.13 9.90 -4.24
C GLY A 279 -3.87 8.40 -4.38
N PHE A 280 -4.18 7.61 -3.35
CA PHE A 280 -4.05 6.14 -3.40
C PHE A 280 -4.87 5.54 -4.56
N MET A 281 -6.14 5.93 -4.70
CA MET A 281 -6.99 5.44 -5.78
C MET A 281 -6.59 5.98 -7.16
N GLY A 282 -5.95 7.15 -7.23
CA GLY A 282 -5.28 7.65 -8.43
C GLY A 282 -4.15 6.72 -8.89
N ASN A 283 -3.20 6.44 -7.98
CA ASN A 283 -2.08 5.53 -8.23
C ASN A 283 -2.55 4.11 -8.61
N VAL A 284 -3.66 3.62 -8.03
CA VAL A 284 -4.28 2.35 -8.40
C VAL A 284 -4.82 2.37 -9.84
N ARG A 285 -5.46 3.46 -10.29
CA ARG A 285 -5.92 3.61 -11.68
C ARG A 285 -4.76 3.68 -12.67
N GLU A 286 -3.69 4.40 -12.32
CA GLU A 286 -2.47 4.48 -13.12
C GLU A 286 -1.82 3.10 -13.30
N ALA A 287 -1.53 2.39 -12.21
CA ALA A 287 -0.92 1.06 -12.25
C ALA A 287 -1.77 0.01 -12.99
N VAL A 288 -3.09 0.16 -12.99
CA VAL A 288 -4.01 -0.66 -13.81
C VAL A 288 -3.95 -0.29 -15.29
N GLY A 289 -3.77 1.00 -15.62
CA GLY A 289 -3.49 1.46 -16.97
C GLY A 289 -2.17 0.91 -17.52
N GLU A 290 -1.09 0.99 -16.72
CA GLU A 290 0.20 0.38 -17.04
C GLU A 290 0.09 -1.14 -17.25
N MET A 291 -0.66 -1.84 -16.39
CA MET A 291 -0.91 -3.28 -16.53
C MET A 291 -1.63 -3.63 -17.84
N GLY A 292 -2.57 -2.78 -18.29
CA GLY A 292 -3.22 -2.90 -19.59
C GLY A 292 -2.22 -2.78 -20.75
N VAL A 293 -1.39 -1.73 -20.73
CA VAL A 293 -0.35 -1.49 -21.74
C VAL A 293 0.71 -2.61 -21.75
N GLY A 294 1.15 -3.07 -20.59
CA GLY A 294 2.09 -4.19 -20.45
C GLY A 294 1.52 -5.50 -21.02
N ALA A 295 0.22 -5.75 -20.89
CA ALA A 295 -0.44 -6.90 -21.47
C ALA A 295 -0.65 -6.78 -23.00
N ASP A 296 -0.92 -5.57 -23.52
CA ASP A 296 -0.92 -5.29 -24.97
C ASP A 296 0.47 -5.57 -25.58
N GLN A 297 1.53 -5.11 -24.91
CA GLN A 297 2.92 -5.36 -25.30
C GLN A 297 3.27 -6.85 -25.23
N MET A 298 2.88 -7.55 -24.15
CA MET A 298 3.13 -8.99 -24.01
C MET A 298 2.42 -9.80 -25.09
N GLN A 299 1.17 -9.49 -25.42
CA GLN A 299 0.46 -10.17 -26.52
C GLN A 299 1.10 -9.87 -27.88
N SER A 300 1.53 -8.62 -28.12
CA SER A 300 2.24 -8.23 -29.34
C SER A 300 3.62 -8.91 -29.48
N ALA A 301 4.34 -9.10 -28.37
CA ALA A 301 5.58 -9.86 -28.35
C ALA A 301 5.32 -11.36 -28.57
N THR A 302 4.25 -11.89 -27.99
CA THR A 302 3.84 -13.30 -28.13
C THR A 302 3.50 -13.65 -29.58
N GLN A 303 2.82 -12.77 -30.32
CA GLN A 303 2.57 -12.98 -31.75
C GLN A 303 3.88 -13.12 -32.53
N ARG A 304 4.85 -12.21 -32.30
CA ARG A 304 6.18 -12.30 -32.93
C ARG A 304 6.92 -13.60 -32.60
N VAL A 305 6.75 -14.14 -31.39
CA VAL A 305 7.31 -15.47 -31.04
C VAL A 305 6.61 -16.58 -31.82
N ALA A 306 5.29 -16.55 -31.98
CA ALA A 306 4.55 -17.52 -32.79
C ALA A 306 4.96 -17.46 -34.28
N ASP A 307 5.10 -16.25 -34.84
CA ASP A 307 5.55 -16.04 -36.23
C ASP A 307 6.98 -16.60 -36.42
N ASN A 308 7.89 -16.32 -35.46
CA ASN A 308 9.26 -16.83 -35.46
C ASN A 308 9.33 -18.36 -35.30
N VAL A 309 8.46 -18.96 -34.50
CA VAL A 309 8.32 -20.42 -34.34
C VAL A 309 7.90 -21.06 -35.65
N GLN A 310 6.89 -20.51 -36.33
CA GLN A 310 6.41 -21.03 -37.61
C GLN A 310 7.48 -20.92 -38.71
N SER A 311 8.23 -19.82 -38.76
CA SER A 311 9.36 -19.64 -39.67
C SER A 311 10.50 -20.62 -39.36
N SER A 312 10.84 -20.78 -38.07
CA SER A 312 11.91 -21.66 -37.60
C SER A 312 11.61 -23.14 -37.87
N ALA A 313 10.35 -23.58 -37.70
CA ALA A 313 9.91 -24.92 -38.06
C ALA A 313 10.12 -25.20 -39.56
N GLY A 314 9.75 -24.26 -40.44
CA GLY A 314 9.98 -24.35 -41.88
C GLY A 314 11.47 -24.48 -42.23
N SER A 315 12.32 -23.61 -41.67
CA SER A 315 13.77 -23.68 -41.90
C SER A 315 14.42 -24.96 -41.35
N LEU A 316 14.00 -25.45 -40.17
CA LEU A 316 14.48 -26.74 -39.65
C LEU A 316 14.10 -27.91 -40.57
N GLN A 317 12.90 -27.86 -41.16
CA GLN A 317 12.41 -28.90 -42.06
C GLN A 317 13.16 -28.91 -43.40
N GLU A 318 13.47 -27.73 -43.94
CA GLU A 318 14.35 -27.56 -45.11
C GLU A 318 15.78 -28.06 -44.83
N ILE A 319 16.41 -27.59 -43.74
CA ILE A 319 17.76 -28.00 -43.35
C ILE A 319 17.82 -29.51 -43.08
N SER A 320 16.79 -30.11 -42.48
CA SER A 320 16.69 -31.56 -42.26
C SER A 320 16.68 -32.34 -43.58
N SER A 321 15.90 -31.88 -44.57
CA SER A 321 15.89 -32.46 -45.92
C SER A 321 17.29 -32.38 -46.56
N THR A 322 17.94 -31.22 -46.50
CA THR A 322 19.30 -31.03 -47.04
C THR A 322 20.33 -31.90 -46.32
N MET A 323 20.24 -32.10 -45.00
CA MET A 323 21.15 -32.98 -44.25
C MET A 323 21.00 -34.46 -44.64
N VAL A 324 19.77 -34.93 -44.92
CA VAL A 324 19.54 -36.30 -45.42
C VAL A 324 20.11 -36.47 -46.82
N GLU A 325 19.91 -35.50 -47.71
CA GLU A 325 20.47 -35.50 -49.06
C GLU A 325 22.00 -35.45 -49.06
N LEU A 326 22.61 -34.59 -48.23
CA LEU A 326 24.07 -34.51 -48.05
C LEU A 326 24.65 -35.82 -47.47
N SER A 327 24.01 -36.41 -46.46
CA SER A 327 24.43 -37.71 -45.90
C SER A 327 24.40 -38.82 -46.96
N ALA A 328 23.36 -38.86 -47.81
CA ALA A 328 23.28 -39.79 -48.93
C ALA A 328 24.36 -39.53 -50.00
N GLN A 329 24.53 -38.28 -50.44
CA GLN A 329 25.53 -37.91 -51.45
C GLN A 329 26.96 -38.16 -50.97
N THR A 330 27.26 -37.92 -49.70
CA THR A 330 28.58 -38.16 -49.11
C THR A 330 28.86 -39.66 -48.93
N ARG A 331 27.87 -40.48 -48.58
CA ARG A 331 28.02 -41.96 -48.63
C ARG A 331 28.30 -42.43 -50.06
N HIS A 332 27.58 -41.90 -51.06
CA HIS A 332 27.83 -42.20 -52.48
C HIS A 332 29.23 -41.77 -52.93
N ASN A 333 29.74 -40.64 -52.44
CA ASN A 333 31.12 -40.21 -52.69
C ASN A 333 32.15 -41.18 -52.07
N ALA A 334 31.89 -41.70 -50.86
CA ALA A 334 32.74 -42.71 -50.23
C ALA A 334 32.79 -44.02 -51.05
N ASP A 335 31.65 -44.47 -51.58
CA ASP A 335 31.58 -45.69 -52.40
C ASP A 335 32.17 -45.51 -53.81
N ASN A 336 32.02 -44.33 -54.41
CA ASN A 336 32.75 -43.97 -55.64
C ASN A 336 34.27 -43.99 -55.42
N ALA A 337 34.75 -43.46 -54.30
CA ALA A 337 36.17 -43.47 -53.95
C ALA A 337 36.69 -44.90 -53.68
N ARG A 338 35.88 -45.78 -53.08
CA ARG A 338 36.18 -47.22 -52.95
C ARG A 338 36.28 -47.92 -54.30
N GLN A 339 35.39 -47.60 -55.26
CA GLN A 339 35.48 -48.12 -56.63
C GLN A 339 36.72 -47.60 -57.36
N ALA A 340 37.08 -46.32 -57.21
CA ALA A 340 38.31 -45.76 -57.76
C ALA A 340 39.56 -46.44 -57.19
N LEU A 341 39.59 -46.73 -55.89
CA LEU A 341 40.65 -47.50 -55.23
C LEU A 341 40.76 -48.93 -55.79
N GLN A 342 39.64 -49.62 -56.05
CA GLN A 342 39.63 -50.96 -56.67
C GLN A 342 40.17 -50.92 -58.09
N LEU A 343 39.74 -49.96 -58.92
CA LEU A 343 40.22 -49.78 -60.29
C LEU A 343 41.72 -49.42 -60.33
N ALA A 344 42.18 -48.55 -59.44
CA ALA A 344 43.60 -48.24 -59.28
C ALA A 344 44.42 -49.47 -58.85
N THR A 345 43.89 -50.30 -57.94
CA THR A 345 44.55 -51.53 -57.50
C THR A 345 44.73 -52.52 -58.66
N ALA A 346 43.69 -52.73 -59.47
CA ALA A 346 43.74 -53.59 -60.65
C ALA A 346 44.71 -53.04 -61.73
N ALA A 347 44.63 -51.74 -62.03
CA ALA A 347 45.53 -51.09 -63.00
C ALA A 347 47.01 -51.14 -62.57
N ARG A 348 47.27 -51.19 -61.26
CA ARG A 348 48.63 -51.41 -60.71
C ARG A 348 49.12 -52.84 -60.98
N GLU A 349 48.26 -53.85 -60.82
CA GLU A 349 48.58 -55.26 -61.09
C GLU A 349 48.85 -55.51 -62.60
N ASP A 350 48.06 -54.89 -63.48
CA ASP A 350 48.30 -54.88 -64.93
C ASP A 350 49.63 -54.20 -65.29
N ALA A 351 49.97 -53.07 -64.65
CA ALA A 351 51.21 -52.33 -64.91
C ALA A 351 52.47 -53.07 -64.38
N ASP A 352 52.38 -53.72 -63.22
CA ASP A 352 53.44 -54.56 -62.64
C ASP A 352 53.72 -55.79 -63.52
N THR A 353 52.64 -56.43 -64.01
CA THR A 353 52.69 -57.49 -65.03
C THR A 353 53.30 -56.99 -66.35
N GLY A 354 53.07 -55.72 -66.69
CA GLY A 354 53.68 -55.02 -67.83
C GLY A 354 55.19 -54.85 -67.69
N ASP A 355 55.66 -54.38 -66.54
CA ASP A 355 57.09 -54.20 -66.26
C ASP A 355 57.84 -55.54 -66.22
N GLY A 356 57.29 -56.57 -65.56
CA GLY A 356 57.85 -57.93 -65.56
C GLY A 356 57.97 -58.54 -66.97
N ARG A 357 57.05 -58.20 -67.88
CA ARG A 357 57.15 -58.55 -69.31
C ARG A 357 58.23 -57.76 -70.04
N MET A 358 58.46 -56.49 -69.71
CA MET A 358 59.55 -55.70 -70.28
C MET A 358 60.92 -56.16 -69.77
N ALA A 359 61.05 -56.53 -68.49
CA ALA A 359 62.25 -57.17 -67.96
C ALA A 359 62.58 -58.47 -68.71
N SER A 360 61.57 -59.30 -68.97
CA SER A 360 61.71 -60.54 -69.77
C SER A 360 62.13 -60.25 -71.21
N MET A 361 61.58 -59.20 -71.84
CA MET A 361 61.94 -58.77 -73.19
C MET A 361 63.37 -58.21 -73.27
N LEU A 362 63.82 -57.48 -72.24
CA LEU A 362 65.18 -56.93 -72.16
C LEU A 362 66.23 -58.03 -72.07
N GLU A 363 65.99 -59.09 -71.29
CA GLU A 363 66.92 -60.22 -71.21
C GLU A 363 66.96 -61.01 -72.53
N ALA A 364 65.81 -61.24 -73.19
CA ALA A 364 65.77 -61.85 -74.51
C ALA A 364 66.54 -61.03 -75.57
N MET A 365 66.44 -59.70 -75.54
CA MET A 365 67.25 -58.82 -76.40
C MET A 365 68.74 -58.91 -76.08
N ARG A 366 69.10 -59.05 -74.80
CA ARG A 366 70.49 -59.25 -74.36
C ARG A 366 71.06 -60.57 -74.89
N GLU A 367 70.32 -61.67 -74.79
CA GLU A 367 70.70 -62.97 -75.36
C GLU A 367 70.87 -62.92 -76.89
N ILE A 368 69.96 -62.24 -77.60
CA ILE A 368 70.06 -62.04 -79.06
C ILE A 368 71.29 -61.22 -79.42
N ASN A 369 71.65 -60.20 -78.63
CA ASN A 369 72.87 -59.41 -78.85
C ASN A 369 74.13 -60.23 -78.60
N ASP A 370 74.20 -60.95 -77.47
CA ASP A 370 75.32 -61.84 -77.13
C ASP A 370 75.48 -62.98 -78.16
N SER A 371 74.37 -63.47 -78.74
CA SER A 371 74.37 -64.43 -79.84
C SER A 371 74.89 -63.80 -81.15
N SER A 372 74.39 -62.62 -81.51
CA SER A 372 74.82 -61.87 -82.70
C SER A 372 76.31 -61.51 -82.65
N GLN A 373 76.83 -61.13 -81.48
CA GLN A 373 78.25 -60.84 -81.27
C GLN A 373 79.12 -62.10 -81.40
N ARG A 374 78.64 -63.27 -80.94
CA ARG A 374 79.29 -64.57 -81.17
C ARG A 374 79.32 -64.92 -82.66
N ILE A 375 78.21 -64.74 -83.38
CA ILE A 375 78.15 -64.96 -84.84
C ILE A 375 79.11 -64.02 -85.56
N SER A 376 79.14 -62.72 -85.23
CA SER A 376 80.09 -61.75 -85.81
C SER A 376 81.55 -62.21 -85.67
N ASN A 377 81.92 -62.79 -84.53
CA ASN A 377 83.27 -63.30 -84.32
C ASN A 377 83.56 -64.58 -85.13
N ILE A 378 82.58 -65.47 -85.30
CA ILE A 378 82.71 -66.64 -86.19
C ILE A 378 82.90 -66.19 -87.65
N ILE A 379 82.15 -65.19 -88.11
CA ILE A 379 82.27 -64.66 -89.48
C ILE A 379 83.65 -64.02 -89.74
N LYS A 380 84.26 -63.36 -88.75
CA LYS A 380 85.65 -62.86 -88.86
C LYS A 380 86.65 -64.00 -89.07
N VAL A 381 86.51 -65.11 -88.33
CA VAL A 381 87.35 -66.30 -88.50
C VAL A 381 87.14 -66.93 -89.88
N ILE A 382 85.93 -66.88 -90.45
CA ILE A 382 85.65 -67.37 -91.80
C ILE A 382 86.30 -66.48 -92.88
N ASP A 383 86.29 -65.15 -92.72
CA ASP A 383 87.02 -64.23 -93.62
C ASP A 383 88.54 -64.43 -93.54
N GLU A 384 89.07 -64.71 -92.34
CA GLU A 384 90.49 -65.07 -92.15
C GLU A 384 90.83 -66.41 -92.81
N ILE A 385 90.04 -67.46 -92.61
CA ILE A 385 90.22 -68.76 -93.29
C ILE A 385 90.16 -68.59 -94.80
N ALA A 386 89.23 -67.78 -95.32
CA ALA A 386 89.14 -67.48 -96.74
C ALA A 386 90.39 -66.74 -97.26
N PHE A 387 90.91 -65.77 -96.50
CA PHE A 387 92.13 -65.05 -96.83
C PHE A 387 93.37 -65.98 -96.84
N GLN A 388 93.53 -66.82 -95.81
CA GLN A 388 94.59 -67.83 -95.73
C GLN A 388 94.49 -68.85 -96.89
N THR A 389 93.28 -69.30 -97.23
CA THR A 389 93.03 -70.21 -98.37
C THR A 389 93.39 -69.56 -99.71
N ASN A 390 93.07 -68.28 -99.90
CA ASN A 390 93.47 -67.52 -101.09
C ASN A 390 95.00 -67.37 -101.21
N LEU A 391 95.73 -67.19 -100.11
CA LEU A 391 97.20 -67.17 -100.11
C LEU A 391 97.81 -68.55 -100.41
N LEU A 392 97.26 -69.63 -99.82
CA LEU A 392 97.69 -71.01 -100.12
C LEU A 392 97.44 -71.36 -101.60
N ALA A 393 96.29 -70.96 -102.13
CA ALA A 393 95.93 -71.17 -103.54
C ALA A 393 96.84 -70.37 -104.49
N LEU A 394 97.19 -69.12 -104.15
CA LEU A 394 98.16 -68.32 -104.90
C LEU A 394 99.55 -68.98 -104.91
N ASN A 395 100.03 -69.46 -103.76
CA ASN A 395 101.31 -70.19 -103.66
C ASN A 395 101.29 -71.49 -104.50
N ALA A 396 100.19 -72.24 -104.46
CA ALA A 396 100.01 -73.43 -105.28
C ALA A 396 99.97 -73.13 -106.79
N ALA A 397 99.33 -72.02 -107.21
CA ALA A 397 99.31 -71.59 -108.60
C ALA A 397 100.71 -71.17 -109.09
N VAL A 398 101.50 -70.49 -108.25
CA VAL A 398 102.89 -70.12 -108.56
C VAL A 398 103.78 -71.36 -108.71
N GLU A 399 103.72 -72.32 -107.78
CA GLU A 399 104.55 -73.52 -107.88
C GLU A 399 104.07 -74.46 -109.02
N ALA A 400 102.77 -74.48 -109.34
CA ALA A 400 102.25 -75.17 -110.51
C ALA A 400 102.71 -74.52 -111.83
N ALA A 401 102.78 -73.20 -111.92
CA ALA A 401 103.38 -72.50 -113.06
C ALA A 401 104.88 -72.81 -113.20
N ARG A 402 105.60 -72.88 -112.07
CA ARG A 402 107.02 -73.26 -111.99
C ARG A 402 107.29 -74.70 -112.43
N ALA A 403 106.33 -75.60 -112.21
CA ALA A 403 106.36 -76.99 -112.69
C ALA A 403 106.01 -77.15 -114.19
N GLY A 404 105.74 -76.06 -114.91
CA GLY A 404 105.63 -76.01 -116.36
C GLY A 404 104.58 -76.97 -116.95
N ALA A 405 104.99 -77.87 -117.83
CA ALA A 405 104.09 -78.80 -118.52
C ALA A 405 103.34 -79.74 -117.58
N HIS A 406 103.98 -80.19 -116.50
CA HIS A 406 103.40 -81.12 -115.53
C HIS A 406 102.45 -80.44 -114.53
N GLY A 407 102.66 -79.15 -114.26
CA GLY A 407 101.83 -78.39 -113.31
C GLY A 407 100.47 -77.93 -113.83
N LYS A 408 100.19 -78.04 -115.15
CA LYS A 408 98.99 -77.47 -115.78
C LYS A 408 97.66 -77.86 -115.10
N GLY A 409 97.49 -79.12 -114.68
CA GLY A 409 96.29 -79.56 -113.97
C GLY A 409 96.16 -78.92 -112.58
N PHE A 410 97.26 -78.86 -111.83
CA PHE A 410 97.31 -78.22 -110.51
C PHE A 410 97.09 -76.71 -110.59
N ALA A 411 97.56 -76.03 -111.64
CA ALA A 411 97.34 -74.60 -111.83
C ALA A 411 95.85 -74.24 -111.98
N VAL A 412 95.09 -75.06 -112.71
CA VAL A 412 93.62 -74.87 -112.85
C VAL A 412 92.91 -75.10 -111.52
N VAL A 413 93.26 -76.16 -110.79
CA VAL A 413 92.68 -76.42 -109.45
C VAL A 413 93.04 -75.30 -108.46
N ALA A 414 94.27 -74.78 -108.50
CA ALA A 414 94.70 -73.70 -107.63
C ALA A 414 93.94 -72.39 -107.90
N GLU A 415 93.74 -72.00 -109.17
CA GLU A 415 92.97 -70.79 -109.50
C GLU A 415 91.47 -70.95 -109.19
N GLU A 416 90.91 -72.16 -109.30
CA GLU A 416 89.52 -72.43 -108.88
C GLU A 416 89.35 -72.36 -107.36
N VAL A 417 90.28 -72.94 -106.58
CA VAL A 417 90.31 -72.80 -105.11
C VAL A 417 90.49 -71.34 -104.70
N ARG A 418 91.29 -70.57 -105.43
CA ARG A 418 91.48 -69.13 -105.23
C ARG A 418 90.19 -68.33 -105.50
N ASN A 419 89.49 -68.63 -106.59
CA ASN A 419 88.17 -68.05 -106.89
C ASN A 419 87.12 -68.41 -105.82
N LEU A 420 87.10 -69.66 -105.35
CA LEU A 420 86.23 -70.10 -104.26
C LEU A 420 86.55 -69.34 -102.96
N ALA A 421 87.83 -69.20 -102.61
CA ALA A 421 88.26 -68.43 -101.44
C ALA A 421 87.88 -66.94 -101.53
N ALA A 422 88.06 -66.31 -102.69
CA ALA A 422 87.63 -64.93 -102.92
C ALA A 422 86.10 -64.76 -102.81
N ARG A 423 85.31 -65.73 -103.29
CA ARG A 423 83.85 -65.76 -103.11
C ARG A 423 83.46 -65.94 -101.64
N SER A 424 84.15 -66.81 -100.89
CA SER A 424 83.91 -67.00 -99.46
C SER A 424 84.22 -65.75 -98.64
N ALA A 425 85.33 -65.06 -98.91
CA ALA A 425 85.67 -63.78 -98.27
C ALA A 425 84.61 -62.69 -98.55
N LYS A 426 84.11 -62.61 -99.80
CA LYS A 426 83.01 -61.69 -100.15
C LYS A 426 81.73 -62.01 -99.36
N ALA A 427 81.32 -63.28 -99.34
CA ALA A 427 80.13 -63.72 -98.60
C ALA A 427 80.27 -63.52 -97.08
N ALA A 428 81.47 -63.73 -96.52
CA ALA A 428 81.76 -63.44 -95.12
C ALA A 428 81.60 -61.95 -94.80
N LYS A 429 82.12 -61.05 -95.65
CA LYS A 429 81.96 -59.59 -95.48
C LYS A 429 80.52 -59.12 -95.62
N GLU A 430 79.77 -59.64 -96.59
CA GLU A 430 78.34 -59.37 -96.74
C GLU A 430 77.54 -59.85 -95.52
N THR A 431 77.87 -61.03 -94.98
CA THR A 431 77.26 -61.55 -93.75
C THR A 431 77.64 -60.72 -92.52
N SER A 432 78.90 -60.30 -92.40
CA SER A 432 79.37 -59.45 -91.30
C SER A 432 78.66 -58.08 -91.27
N ALA A 433 78.39 -57.50 -92.44
CA ALA A 433 77.59 -56.28 -92.56
C ALA A 433 76.14 -56.51 -92.09
N MET A 434 75.49 -57.59 -92.56
CA MET A 434 74.12 -57.92 -92.12
C MET A 434 74.04 -58.16 -90.60
N ILE A 435 75.03 -58.83 -90.00
CA ILE A 435 75.09 -59.02 -88.54
C ILE A 435 75.34 -57.70 -87.81
N SER A 436 76.22 -56.82 -88.32
CA SER A 436 76.43 -55.49 -87.75
C SER A 436 75.17 -54.63 -87.74
N ASP A 437 74.40 -54.61 -88.83
CA ASP A 437 73.12 -53.89 -88.90
C ASP A 437 72.01 -54.58 -88.10
N SER A 438 72.13 -55.89 -87.82
CA SER A 438 71.24 -56.61 -86.92
C SER A 438 71.52 -56.23 -85.46
N MET A 439 72.79 -56.15 -85.04
CA MET A 439 73.17 -55.70 -83.70
C MET A 439 72.66 -54.28 -83.43
N LYS A 440 72.84 -53.32 -84.35
CA LYS A 440 72.28 -51.95 -84.21
C LYS A 440 70.76 -51.93 -83.99
N LYS A 441 70.02 -52.80 -84.68
CA LYS A 441 68.56 -52.93 -84.51
C LYS A 441 68.19 -53.52 -83.15
N VAL A 442 68.98 -54.47 -82.63
CA VAL A 442 68.80 -55.05 -81.30
C VAL A 442 69.16 -54.04 -80.21
N GLU A 443 70.22 -53.25 -80.37
CA GLU A 443 70.55 -52.12 -79.48
C GLU A 443 69.41 -51.08 -79.44
N GLN A 444 68.87 -50.70 -80.61
CA GLN A 444 67.74 -49.78 -80.71
C GLN A 444 66.47 -50.37 -80.06
N GLY A 445 66.17 -51.65 -80.28
CA GLY A 445 65.06 -52.36 -79.64
C GLY A 445 65.21 -52.46 -78.12
N THR A 446 66.43 -52.70 -77.64
CA THR A 446 66.77 -52.71 -76.20
C THR A 446 66.59 -51.33 -75.58
N SER A 447 66.96 -50.27 -76.30
CA SER A 447 66.75 -48.87 -75.87
C SER A 447 65.26 -48.54 -75.74
N ILE A 448 64.45 -48.91 -76.74
CA ILE A 448 62.99 -48.72 -76.71
C ILE A 448 62.37 -49.50 -75.54
N ALA A 449 62.69 -50.79 -75.38
CA ALA A 449 62.14 -51.62 -74.30
C ALA A 449 62.52 -51.09 -72.90
N ARG A 450 63.73 -50.55 -72.72
CA ARG A 450 64.17 -49.92 -71.46
C ARG A 450 63.37 -48.66 -71.16
N ASN A 451 63.13 -47.82 -72.16
CA ASN A 451 62.30 -46.62 -71.99
C ASN A 451 60.84 -47.00 -71.69
N THR A 452 60.31 -48.06 -72.29
CA THR A 452 58.97 -48.59 -71.99
C THR A 452 58.87 -49.12 -70.55
N ALA A 453 59.88 -49.83 -70.05
CA ALA A 453 59.94 -50.24 -68.64
C ALA A 453 59.93 -49.03 -67.68
N GLN A 454 60.72 -47.99 -67.96
CA GLN A 454 60.69 -46.77 -67.16
C GLN A 454 59.29 -46.11 -67.14
N VAL A 455 58.59 -46.09 -68.27
CA VAL A 455 57.20 -45.58 -68.35
C VAL A 455 56.24 -46.42 -67.50
N PHE A 456 56.38 -47.75 -67.44
CA PHE A 456 55.60 -48.56 -66.49
C PHE A 456 55.89 -48.19 -65.04
N HIS A 457 57.15 -47.92 -64.68
CA HIS A 457 57.54 -47.48 -63.35
C HIS A 457 56.93 -46.10 -62.96
N GLU A 458 56.89 -45.16 -63.91
CA GLU A 458 56.24 -43.85 -63.73
C GLU A 458 54.70 -43.99 -63.61
N ILE A 459 54.09 -44.91 -64.38
CA ILE A 459 52.66 -45.26 -64.27
C ILE A 459 52.34 -45.88 -62.91
N LEU A 460 53.15 -46.83 -62.41
CA LEU A 460 52.98 -47.46 -61.10
C LEU A 460 53.00 -46.45 -59.95
N ALA A 461 53.91 -45.47 -60.00
CA ALA A 461 53.96 -44.37 -59.04
C ALA A 461 52.71 -43.47 -59.11
N GLY A 462 52.25 -43.14 -60.33
CA GLY A 462 51.02 -42.37 -60.54
C GLY A 462 49.76 -43.08 -60.02
N ILE A 463 49.59 -44.36 -60.35
CA ILE A 463 48.45 -45.18 -59.91
C ILE A 463 48.44 -45.35 -58.39
N THR A 464 49.60 -45.55 -57.76
CA THR A 464 49.71 -45.64 -56.29
C THR A 464 49.18 -44.37 -55.63
N LYS A 465 49.59 -43.19 -56.14
CA LYS A 465 49.08 -41.91 -55.63
C LYS A 465 47.57 -41.71 -55.83
N VAL A 466 46.99 -42.26 -56.90
CA VAL A 466 45.52 -42.26 -57.11
C VAL A 466 44.82 -43.19 -56.11
N ALA A 467 45.40 -44.34 -55.81
CA ALA A 467 44.90 -45.25 -54.78
C ALA A 467 44.92 -44.58 -53.38
N ASP A 468 46.04 -43.97 -53.00
CA ASP A 468 46.19 -43.29 -51.70
C ASP A 468 45.14 -42.18 -51.51
N LEU A 469 45.03 -41.26 -52.49
CA LEU A 469 44.03 -40.19 -52.48
C LEU A 469 42.60 -40.72 -52.47
N SER A 470 42.31 -41.82 -53.18
CA SER A 470 40.99 -42.46 -53.15
C SER A 470 40.68 -43.07 -51.78
N GLY A 471 41.68 -43.61 -51.09
CA GLY A 471 41.56 -44.08 -49.70
C GLY A 471 41.25 -42.93 -48.73
N GLU A 472 41.98 -41.82 -48.84
CA GLU A 472 41.74 -40.61 -48.04
C GLU A 472 40.33 -40.04 -48.26
N ILE A 473 39.89 -39.91 -49.52
CA ILE A 473 38.54 -39.44 -49.85
C ILE A 473 37.47 -40.39 -49.30
N ALA A 474 37.66 -41.71 -49.40
CA ALA A 474 36.72 -42.69 -48.88
C ALA A 474 36.59 -42.65 -47.34
N ALA A 475 37.71 -42.42 -46.64
CA ALA A 475 37.74 -42.27 -45.19
C ALA A 475 37.08 -40.97 -44.73
N ALA A 476 37.50 -39.82 -45.29
CA ALA A 476 36.96 -38.51 -44.96
C ALA A 476 35.47 -38.39 -45.28
N SER A 477 35.01 -38.98 -46.39
CA SER A 477 33.58 -39.04 -46.73
C SER A 477 32.81 -39.92 -45.74
N GLY A 478 33.38 -41.04 -45.28
CA GLY A 478 32.78 -41.87 -44.23
C GLY A 478 32.59 -41.12 -42.91
N GLU A 479 33.58 -40.32 -42.51
CA GLU A 479 33.53 -39.48 -41.32
C GLU A 479 32.52 -38.33 -41.46
N GLN A 480 32.49 -37.65 -42.61
CA GLN A 480 31.48 -36.62 -42.91
C GLN A 480 30.05 -37.16 -42.87
N ALA A 481 29.79 -38.37 -43.39
CA ALA A 481 28.47 -38.99 -43.33
C ALA A 481 28.01 -39.21 -41.87
N SER A 482 28.91 -39.71 -41.00
CA SER A 482 28.66 -39.82 -39.56
C SER A 482 28.45 -38.46 -38.89
N GLY A 483 29.14 -37.42 -39.35
CA GLY A 483 28.91 -36.03 -38.95
C GLY A 483 27.51 -35.54 -39.28
N PHE A 484 27.01 -35.81 -40.49
CA PHE A 484 25.63 -35.46 -40.88
C PHE A 484 24.59 -36.24 -40.07
N ASP A 485 24.83 -37.52 -39.76
CA ASP A 485 23.96 -38.31 -38.89
C ASP A 485 23.88 -37.73 -37.45
N GLN A 486 24.97 -37.13 -36.94
CA GLN A 486 24.98 -36.38 -35.68
C GLN A 486 24.28 -35.02 -35.78
N MET A 487 24.45 -34.30 -36.90
CA MET A 487 23.74 -33.04 -37.14
C MET A 487 22.22 -33.24 -37.22
N SER A 488 21.76 -34.33 -37.84
CA SER A 488 20.35 -34.75 -37.85
C SER A 488 19.79 -34.95 -36.44
N GLN A 489 20.53 -35.61 -35.54
CA GLN A 489 20.17 -35.72 -34.12
C GLN A 489 20.18 -34.37 -33.38
N GLY A 490 21.01 -33.43 -33.83
CA GLY A 490 21.00 -32.03 -33.37
C GLY A 490 19.73 -31.28 -33.79
N LEU A 491 19.27 -31.47 -35.03
CA LEU A 491 18.05 -30.84 -35.55
C LEU A 491 16.80 -31.30 -34.80
N HIS A 492 16.69 -32.58 -34.41
CA HIS A 492 15.59 -33.06 -33.58
C HIS A 492 15.51 -32.33 -32.22
N LYS A 493 16.65 -32.01 -31.60
CA LYS A 493 16.68 -31.21 -30.35
C LYS A 493 16.33 -29.73 -30.57
N LEU A 494 16.50 -29.22 -31.80
CA LEU A 494 16.05 -27.88 -32.16
C LEU A 494 14.54 -27.86 -32.44
N ASP A 495 13.97 -28.92 -33.01
CA ASP A 495 12.52 -29.10 -33.12
C ASP A 495 11.87 -29.16 -31.72
N ASP A 496 12.41 -29.96 -30.79
CA ASP A 496 11.98 -29.96 -29.38
C ASP A 496 11.90 -28.54 -28.77
N VAL A 497 12.91 -27.70 -29.04
CA VAL A 497 12.97 -26.30 -28.58
C VAL A 497 11.97 -25.41 -29.32
N VAL A 498 11.73 -25.62 -30.61
CA VAL A 498 10.70 -24.88 -31.38
C VAL A 498 9.28 -25.25 -30.89
N GLN A 499 9.02 -26.52 -30.56
CA GLN A 499 7.77 -26.94 -29.92
C GLN A 499 7.61 -26.35 -28.51
N GLN A 500 8.68 -26.30 -27.71
CA GLN A 500 8.66 -25.64 -26.39
C GLN A 500 8.39 -24.13 -26.52
N ASN A 501 8.97 -23.45 -27.51
CA ASN A 501 8.70 -22.04 -27.80
C ASN A 501 7.24 -21.81 -28.25
N ALA A 502 6.64 -22.75 -28.99
CA ALA A 502 5.22 -22.71 -29.35
C ALA A 502 4.32 -22.77 -28.10
N ALA A 503 4.60 -23.72 -27.19
CA ALA A 503 3.87 -23.87 -25.93
C ALA A 503 4.07 -22.65 -24.99
N ALA A 504 5.30 -22.13 -24.91
CA ALA A 504 5.61 -20.91 -24.16
C ALA A 504 4.85 -19.69 -24.70
N ALA A 505 4.76 -19.52 -26.03
CA ALA A 505 3.96 -18.47 -26.64
C ALA A 505 2.47 -18.62 -26.31
N GLN A 506 1.90 -19.82 -26.40
CA GLN A 506 0.51 -20.08 -26.00
C GLN A 506 0.26 -19.72 -24.51
N GLN A 507 1.19 -20.08 -23.62
CA GLN A 507 1.12 -19.73 -22.20
C GLN A 507 1.22 -18.21 -21.98
N MET A 508 2.11 -17.50 -22.69
CA MET A 508 2.23 -16.04 -22.63
C MET A 508 0.96 -15.32 -23.12
N ALA A 509 0.31 -15.81 -24.19
CA ALA A 509 -0.96 -15.26 -24.67
C ALA A 509 -2.08 -15.40 -23.63
N ALA A 510 -2.16 -16.56 -22.95
CA ALA A 510 -3.09 -16.79 -21.86
C ALA A 510 -2.78 -15.86 -20.66
N SER A 511 -1.51 -15.74 -20.27
CA SER A 511 -1.07 -14.84 -19.19
C SER A 511 -1.38 -13.37 -19.48
N ALA A 512 -1.13 -12.87 -20.70
CA ALA A 512 -1.48 -11.51 -21.10
C ALA A 512 -3.01 -11.26 -21.08
N THR A 513 -3.80 -12.27 -21.44
CA THR A 513 -5.26 -12.19 -21.40
C THR A 513 -5.78 -12.12 -19.96
N GLU A 514 -5.25 -12.97 -19.08
CA GLU A 514 -5.62 -12.97 -17.65
C GLU A 514 -5.10 -11.71 -16.92
N LEU A 515 -3.93 -11.16 -17.28
CA LEU A 515 -3.46 -9.88 -16.75
C LEU A 515 -4.40 -8.72 -17.12
N ARG A 516 -4.89 -8.64 -18.37
CA ARG A 516 -5.94 -7.64 -18.71
C ARG A 516 -7.23 -7.90 -17.93
N ALA A 517 -7.62 -9.16 -17.73
CA ALA A 517 -8.82 -9.49 -16.96
C ALA A 517 -8.67 -9.10 -15.48
N GLN A 518 -7.48 -9.23 -14.90
CA GLN A 518 -7.17 -8.78 -13.54
C GLN A 518 -7.16 -7.25 -13.44
N GLY A 519 -6.44 -6.56 -14.32
CA GLY A 519 -6.45 -5.09 -14.39
C GLY A 519 -7.86 -4.53 -14.53
N ARG A 520 -8.66 -5.08 -15.44
CA ARG A 520 -10.09 -4.72 -15.58
C ARG A 520 -10.90 -4.95 -14.31
N ARG A 521 -10.74 -6.08 -13.61
CA ARG A 521 -11.46 -6.32 -12.35
C ARG A 521 -11.06 -5.32 -11.26
N VAL A 522 -9.82 -4.82 -11.25
CA VAL A 522 -9.39 -3.76 -10.33
C VAL A 522 -9.92 -2.40 -10.75
N ALA A 523 -9.98 -2.07 -12.05
CA ALA A 523 -10.66 -0.88 -12.54
C ALA A 523 -12.15 -0.89 -12.17
N GLU A 524 -12.87 -1.98 -12.45
CA GLU A 524 -14.30 -2.14 -12.18
C GLU A 524 -14.64 -2.05 -10.66
N LEU A 525 -13.69 -2.41 -9.77
CA LEU A 525 -13.77 -2.14 -8.32
C LEU A 525 -13.49 -0.67 -7.97
N GLY A 526 -12.55 -0.04 -8.68
CA GLY A 526 -12.18 1.37 -8.53
C GLY A 526 -13.18 2.36 -9.15
N ASP A 527 -14.05 1.93 -10.06
CA ASP A 527 -15.06 2.76 -10.72
C ASP A 527 -16.16 3.26 -9.76
N ARG A 528 -16.34 2.59 -8.61
CA ARG A 528 -17.17 3.10 -7.52
C ARG A 528 -16.67 4.44 -6.96
N TYR A 529 -15.35 4.70 -7.05
CA TYR A 529 -14.72 5.85 -6.43
C TYR A 529 -14.62 7.04 -7.39
N THR A 530 -15.38 8.10 -7.12
CA THR A 530 -15.26 9.36 -7.86
C THR A 530 -14.07 10.12 -7.33
N LEU A 531 -12.99 10.22 -8.11
CA LEU A 531 -11.81 11.01 -7.76
C LEU A 531 -12.03 12.49 -8.08
N ARG A 532 -11.13 13.35 -7.61
CA ARG A 532 -11.06 14.74 -8.08
C ARG A 532 -10.51 14.72 -9.50
N GLU A 533 -11.10 15.48 -10.41
CA GLU A 533 -10.46 15.75 -11.70
C GLU A 533 -9.16 16.53 -11.45
N VAL A 534 -8.02 15.90 -11.72
CA VAL A 534 -6.75 16.61 -11.87
C VAL A 534 -6.93 17.58 -13.04
N GLN A 535 -6.84 18.88 -12.78
CA GLN A 535 -6.85 19.89 -13.85
C GLN A 535 -5.54 19.79 -14.65
N THR A 536 -5.53 18.88 -15.61
CA THR A 536 -4.43 18.72 -16.57
C THR A 536 -4.32 19.99 -17.40
N ILE A 537 -3.31 20.80 -17.08
CA ILE A 537 -3.00 22.02 -17.83
C ILE A 537 -2.68 21.59 -19.26
N PRO A 538 -3.38 22.12 -20.28
CA PRO A 538 -3.19 21.66 -21.65
C PRO A 538 -1.72 21.80 -22.08
N ALA A 539 -1.15 20.71 -22.60
CA ALA A 539 0.27 20.58 -22.97
C ALA A 539 0.71 21.43 -24.19
N GLY A 540 -0.01 22.52 -24.47
CA GLY A 540 0.27 23.53 -25.49
C GLY A 540 0.16 24.97 -24.98
N MET A 541 0.13 25.20 -23.66
CA MET A 541 0.29 26.55 -23.11
C MET A 541 1.74 27.02 -23.29
N ASP A 542 1.96 27.88 -24.28
CA ASP A 542 3.28 28.46 -24.54
C ASP A 542 3.70 29.39 -23.39
N MET A 543 4.72 28.97 -22.64
CA MET A 543 5.32 29.75 -21.55
C MET A 543 6.50 30.62 -22.01
N THR A 544 6.90 30.59 -23.29
CA THR A 544 8.06 31.32 -23.83
C THR A 544 7.80 32.81 -24.10
N GLY A 545 7.05 33.46 -23.22
CA GLY A 545 6.77 34.90 -23.30
C GLY A 545 6.09 35.56 -22.08
N MET A 546 5.84 34.82 -20.99
CA MET A 546 5.15 35.40 -19.82
C MET A 546 6.05 36.36 -19.02
N PRO A 547 5.54 37.53 -18.58
CA PRO A 547 6.26 38.41 -17.65
C PRO A 547 6.66 37.69 -16.35
N PRO A 548 7.79 38.05 -15.70
CA PRO A 548 8.26 37.39 -14.47
C PRO A 548 7.23 37.39 -13.34
N GLU A 549 6.43 38.45 -13.21
CA GLU A 549 5.37 38.58 -12.22
C GLU A 549 4.20 37.60 -12.48
N LEU A 550 3.86 37.37 -13.75
CA LEU A 550 2.86 36.37 -14.14
C LEU A 550 3.39 34.95 -13.97
N MET A 551 4.68 34.70 -14.26
CA MET A 551 5.33 33.42 -13.94
C MET A 551 5.36 33.16 -12.43
N ALA A 552 5.64 34.18 -11.60
CA ALA A 552 5.60 34.05 -10.14
C ALA A 552 4.17 33.80 -9.64
N ALA A 553 3.17 34.50 -10.18
CA ALA A 553 1.76 34.28 -9.84
C ALA A 553 1.27 32.89 -10.28
N PHE A 554 1.69 32.41 -11.45
CA PHE A 554 1.35 31.07 -11.94
C PHE A 554 2.05 29.98 -11.12
N GLN A 555 3.32 30.14 -10.76
CA GLN A 555 4.02 29.24 -9.85
C GLN A 555 3.42 29.25 -8.44
N ALA A 556 2.95 30.39 -7.94
CA ALA A 556 2.22 30.48 -6.68
C ALA A 556 0.85 29.78 -6.75
N PHE A 557 0.11 29.95 -7.85
CA PHE A 557 -1.15 29.24 -8.11
C PHE A 557 -0.96 27.72 -8.16
N LEU A 558 0.09 27.24 -8.84
CA LEU A 558 0.47 25.81 -8.85
C LEU A 558 0.91 25.32 -7.46
N ALA A 559 1.65 26.13 -6.69
CA ALA A 559 2.04 25.79 -5.32
C ALA A 559 0.83 25.75 -4.37
N GLN A 560 -0.18 26.60 -4.60
CA GLN A 560 -1.43 26.60 -3.84
C GLN A 560 -2.35 25.45 -4.24
N GLN A 561 -2.37 25.03 -5.51
CA GLN A 561 -3.11 23.85 -5.96
C GLN A 561 -2.47 22.52 -5.52
N ARG A 562 -1.16 22.47 -5.20
CA ARG A 562 -0.43 21.25 -4.80
C ARG A 562 -0.91 20.53 -3.52
N GLY A 563 -1.94 21.04 -2.84
CA GLY A 563 -2.73 20.28 -1.87
C GLY A 563 -3.63 19.20 -2.51
N GLY A 564 -3.80 19.24 -3.83
CA GLY A 564 -4.27 18.13 -4.67
C GLY A 564 -3.25 17.84 -5.77
N GLY A 565 -3.15 16.58 -6.19
CA GLY A 565 -2.14 16.17 -7.17
C GLY A 565 -2.26 16.92 -8.50
N VAL A 566 -1.19 17.62 -8.90
CA VAL A 566 -1.02 18.17 -10.25
C VAL A 566 0.28 17.62 -10.81
N GLU A 567 0.15 16.64 -11.70
CA GLU A 567 1.28 16.08 -12.44
C GLU A 567 1.48 16.80 -13.78
N VAL A 568 2.73 17.07 -14.12
CA VAL A 568 3.11 17.70 -15.39
C VAL A 568 3.52 16.58 -16.35
N ALA A 569 2.66 16.26 -17.31
CA ALA A 569 2.93 15.27 -18.32
C ALA A 569 4.26 15.56 -19.03
N GLN A 570 5.23 14.65 -18.90
CA GLN A 570 6.53 14.80 -19.55
C GLN A 570 6.35 14.68 -21.08
N PRO A 571 7.06 15.48 -21.89
CA PRO A 571 7.00 15.35 -23.34
C PRO A 571 7.51 13.96 -23.75
N ALA A 572 6.74 13.27 -24.59
CA ALA A 572 7.05 11.90 -25.00
C ALA A 572 8.47 11.79 -25.59
N LEU A 573 9.34 11.01 -24.94
CA LEU A 573 10.69 10.76 -25.41
C LEU A 573 10.66 10.04 -26.76
N VAL A 574 11.34 10.63 -27.74
CA VAL A 574 11.30 10.18 -29.13
C VAL A 574 12.18 8.94 -29.34
N SER A 575 11.52 7.85 -29.75
CA SER A 575 12.06 6.63 -30.38
C SER A 575 13.20 5.85 -29.70
N ASP A 576 12.83 4.67 -29.21
CA ASP A 576 13.48 3.36 -29.48
C ASP A 576 15.03 3.26 -29.40
N PRO A 577 15.58 2.75 -28.28
CA PRO A 577 17.01 2.47 -28.13
C PRO A 577 17.55 1.27 -28.93
N PHE A 578 16.72 0.44 -29.57
CA PHE A 578 17.14 -0.83 -30.16
C PHE A 578 17.45 -0.79 -31.67
N ALA A 579 17.33 0.38 -32.31
CA ALA A 579 17.59 0.58 -33.74
C ALA A 579 19.09 0.66 -34.12
N ALA A 580 19.97 -0.13 -33.50
CA ALA A 580 21.39 -0.24 -33.87
C ALA A 580 21.96 -1.65 -33.60
N GLY A 581 22.22 -2.42 -34.66
CA GLY A 581 22.81 -3.76 -34.55
C GLY A 581 24.34 -3.71 -34.41
N GLY A 582 24.91 -4.55 -33.53
CA GLY A 582 26.35 -4.67 -33.33
C GLY A 582 26.74 -6.02 -32.71
N TYR A 583 27.14 -6.99 -33.53
CA TYR A 583 27.65 -8.27 -33.06
C TYR A 583 29.00 -8.10 -32.34
N VAL A 584 29.10 -8.52 -31.08
CA VAL A 584 30.37 -8.89 -30.45
C VAL A 584 30.19 -10.22 -29.71
N ASN A 585 31.05 -11.18 -30.04
CA ASN A 585 31.06 -12.54 -29.50
C ASN A 585 32.10 -12.66 -28.38
N HIS A 586 31.73 -13.21 -27.22
CA HIS A 586 32.71 -13.73 -26.24
C HIS A 586 32.15 -14.90 -25.41
N SER A 587 32.95 -15.96 -25.27
CA SER A 587 32.51 -17.28 -24.78
C SER A 587 32.97 -17.59 -23.34
N GLY A 588 32.10 -17.39 -22.36
CA GLY A 588 32.14 -18.00 -21.00
C GLY A 588 33.45 -17.88 -20.19
N PRO A 589 33.67 -18.76 -19.19
CA PRO A 589 32.68 -19.52 -18.41
C PRO A 589 32.88 -19.40 -16.87
N GLY A 590 31.89 -19.84 -16.09
CA GLY A 590 32.11 -20.32 -14.71
C GLY A 590 31.39 -19.57 -13.58
N ALA A 591 30.51 -20.29 -12.87
CA ALA A 591 30.20 -20.05 -11.46
C ALA A 591 31.11 -20.96 -10.59
N PRO A 592 31.22 -20.74 -9.27
CA PRO A 592 30.22 -21.35 -8.38
C PRO A 592 29.83 -20.52 -7.14
N SER A 593 28.81 -21.02 -6.44
CA SER A 593 28.30 -20.53 -5.16
C SER A 593 29.26 -20.77 -3.97
N ALA A 594 29.18 -19.93 -2.93
CA ALA A 594 29.70 -20.25 -1.59
C ALA A 594 28.73 -19.80 -0.48
N THR A 595 28.40 -20.70 0.44
CA THR A 595 27.62 -20.44 1.66
C THR A 595 28.52 -20.57 2.89
N GLY A 596 28.37 -19.71 3.92
CA GLY A 596 29.04 -20.02 5.21
C GLY A 596 29.22 -18.91 6.26
N ARG A 597 28.34 -18.94 7.28
CA ARG A 597 28.61 -18.78 8.72
C ARG A 597 29.25 -17.49 9.32
N PHE A 598 28.45 -16.86 10.19
CA PHE A 598 28.72 -16.52 11.61
C PHE A 598 30.09 -15.95 12.05
N ALA A 599 30.05 -14.71 12.57
CA ALA A 599 30.67 -14.35 13.87
C ALA A 599 30.01 -13.09 14.50
N ARG A 600 29.87 -13.07 15.84
CA ARG A 600 29.72 -11.89 16.71
C ARG A 600 30.82 -11.96 17.78
N PRO A 601 31.35 -10.83 18.27
CA PRO A 601 31.00 -10.33 19.63
C PRO A 601 30.70 -8.82 19.57
N GLY A 602 30.01 -8.15 20.50
CA GLY A 602 29.92 -8.19 21.97
C GLY A 602 30.09 -6.72 22.47
N GLY A 603 29.52 -6.23 23.57
CA GLY A 603 28.68 -6.86 24.60
C GLY A 603 27.88 -5.83 25.43
N LEU A 604 27.33 -6.28 26.57
CA LEU A 604 26.47 -5.55 27.53
C LEU A 604 27.27 -4.56 28.42
N PRO A 605 26.66 -3.57 29.14
CA PRO A 605 25.63 -3.70 30.20
C PRO A 605 24.31 -2.94 29.86
N SER A 606 23.11 -3.50 30.00
CA SER A 606 22.37 -3.91 31.22
C SER A 606 21.75 -2.75 32.01
N ASP A 607 20.42 -2.70 32.02
CA ASP A 607 19.65 -2.41 33.23
C ASP A 607 18.38 -3.29 33.23
N VAL A 608 17.90 -3.65 34.42
CA VAL A 608 16.76 -4.56 34.63
C VAL A 608 15.75 -3.87 35.54
N ILE A 609 14.51 -3.78 35.09
CA ILE A 609 13.35 -3.52 35.95
C ILE A 609 12.41 -4.71 35.79
N SER A 610 12.18 -5.42 36.89
CA SER A 610 11.27 -6.57 36.93
C SER A 610 9.83 -6.10 37.10
N LEU A 611 8.89 -6.91 36.62
CA LEU A 611 7.58 -6.99 37.26
C LEU A 611 7.75 -7.72 38.59
N ASP A 612 7.13 -7.18 39.63
CA ASP A 612 6.44 -7.84 40.75
C ASP A 612 6.53 -6.96 42.00
N ASP A 613 5.40 -6.36 42.37
CA ASP A 613 5.04 -6.21 43.78
C ASP A 613 3.51 -6.24 43.91
N ALA A 614 3.00 -6.87 44.97
CA ALA A 614 1.58 -7.23 45.07
C ALA A 614 0.97 -6.75 46.39
N ASP A 615 0.43 -5.53 46.37
CA ASP A 615 -0.47 -4.90 47.35
C ASP A 615 -0.81 -3.48 46.81
N PHE A 616 -1.95 -2.83 47.05
CA PHE A 616 -3.11 -3.11 47.91
C PHE A 616 -4.40 -2.76 47.14
N GLY A 617 -5.50 -3.48 47.37
CA GLY A 617 -6.83 -3.05 46.91
C GLY A 617 -7.61 -2.28 47.98
N ARG A 618 -8.09 -1.06 47.68
CA ARG A 618 -9.18 -0.39 48.41
C ARG A 618 -9.72 0.87 47.73
N TYR A 619 -11.05 0.89 47.58
CA TYR A 619 -11.91 1.96 47.04
C TYR A 619 -11.80 2.19 45.53
#